data_AF-A0A522ARB1-F1
#
_entry.id   AF-A0A522ARB1-F1
#
_cell.length_a   1.000
_cell.length_b   1.000
_cell.length_c   1.000
_cell.angle_alpha   90.00
_cell.angle_beta   90.00
_cell.angle_gamma   90.00
#
_symmetry.space_group_name_H-M   'P 1'
#
loop_
_entity.id
_entity.type
_entity.pdbx_description
1 polymer ?
#
loop_
_entity_poly.entity_id
_entity_poly.type
_entity_poly.pdbx_seq_one_letter_code
_entity_poly.pdbx_strand_id
1 'polypeptide(L)' 'PGDLTIHGVTKSVTIQGQARLNGDRIEIVAALTFPFSDFGMTPPSIAGFVQVQDDATLEVLVSLARSGS' A
#
# COMPACT_ATOMS: atom_id res chain seq x y z
N PRO A 1 12.76 1.20 5.39
CA PRO A 1 11.89 0.09 5.85
C PRO A 1 10.95 0.55 6.96
N GLY A 2 9.72 0.06 6.96
CA GLY A 2 8.71 0.27 8.01
C GLY A 2 7.80 -0.95 8.14
N ASP A 3 7.02 -1.01 9.21
CA ASP A 3 6.18 -2.17 9.51
C ASP A 3 4.77 -1.98 8.93
N LEU A 4 4.40 -2.89 8.01
CA LEU A 4 3.05 -2.98 7.45
C LEU A 4 2.34 -4.16 8.12
N THR A 5 1.21 -3.89 8.75
CA THR A 5 0.35 -4.93 9.33
C THR A 5 -0.94 -5.04 8.52
N ILE A 6 -1.18 -6.20 7.93
CA ILE A 6 -2.40 -6.54 7.20
C ILE A 6 -2.88 -7.89 7.72
N HIS A 7 -4.17 -7.99 8.02
CA HIS A 7 -4.78 -9.24 8.50
C HIS A 7 -4.05 -9.84 9.72
N GLY A 8 -3.58 -8.97 10.63
CA GLY A 8 -2.85 -9.36 11.85
C GLY A 8 -1.39 -9.82 11.63
N VAL A 9 -0.92 -9.91 10.39
CA VAL A 9 0.46 -10.27 10.05
C VAL A 9 1.27 -9.00 9.82
N THR A 10 2.41 -8.87 10.49
CA THR A 10 3.33 -7.73 10.33
C THR A 10 4.54 -8.13 9.47
N LYS A 11 4.84 -7.33 8.44
CA LYS A 11 6.05 -7.44 7.63
C LYS A 11 6.80 -6.12 7.56
N SER A 12 8.13 -6.18 7.57
CA SER A 12 8.97 -5.03 7.26
C SER A 12 9.02 -4.84 5.74
N VAL A 13 8.53 -3.70 5.26
CA VAL A 13 8.43 -3.38 3.84
C VAL A 13 9.10 -2.04 3.53
N THR A 14 9.44 -1.82 2.26
CA THR A 14 9.82 -0.49 1.75
C THR A 14 8.87 -0.13 0.62
N ILE A 15 8.14 0.97 0.79
CA ILE A 15 7.26 1.50 -0.25
C ILE A 15 8.00 2.63 -0.94
N GLN A 16 8.22 2.51 -2.25
CA GLN A 16 8.85 3.55 -3.05
C GLN A 16 7.78 4.59 -3.42
N GLY A 17 7.96 5.82 -2.95
CA GLY A 17 7.05 6.93 -3.20
C GLY A 17 7.72 8.07 -3.96
N GLN A 18 6.94 8.80 -4.75
CA GLN A 18 7.34 10.05 -5.36
C GLN A 18 6.68 11.19 -4.62
N ALA A 19 7.48 12.17 -4.20
CA ALA A 19 6.99 13.36 -3.50
C ALA A 19 7.09 14.58 -4.41
N ARG A 20 6.08 15.45 -4.35
CA ARG A 20 6.12 16.78 -4.95
C ARG A 20 5.68 17.84 -3.96
N LEU A 21 6.30 19.02 -4.05
CA LEU A 21 5.80 20.21 -3.38
C LEU A 21 4.72 20.86 -4.24
N ASN A 22 3.55 21.10 -3.66
CA ASN A 22 2.43 21.78 -4.29
C ASN A 22 1.96 22.93 -3.38
N GLY A 23 2.47 24.14 -3.65
CA GLY A 23 2.26 25.29 -2.77
C GLY A 23 2.92 25.07 -1.41
N ASP A 24 2.11 25.07 -0.35
CA ASP A 24 2.51 24.82 1.05
C ASP A 24 2.35 23.36 1.49
N ARG A 25 1.94 22.47 0.57
CA ARG A 25 1.71 21.04 0.84
C ARG A 25 2.74 20.15 0.18
N ILE A 26 3.06 19.05 0.85
CA ILE A 26 3.79 17.93 0.25
C ILE A 26 2.76 16.87 -0.16
N GLU A 27 2.78 16.47 -1.41
CA GLU A 27 1.98 15.37 -1.93
C GLU A 27 2.87 14.18 -2.24
N ILE A 28 2.45 12.99 -1.83
CA ILE A 28 3.18 11.74 -2.04
C ILE A 28 2.26 10.73 -2.70
N VAL A 29 2.71 10.15 -3.81
CA VAL A 29 2.10 8.96 -4.43
C VAL A 29 3.04 7.78 -4.29
N ALA A 30 2.50 6.64 -3.87
CA ALA A 30 3.29 5.44 -3.67
C ALA A 30 2.46 4.19 -3.93
N ALA A 31 3.12 3.11 -4.33
CA ALA A 31 2.49 1.81 -4.51
C ALA A 31 3.39 0.69 -3.97
N LEU A 32 2.76 -0.36 -3.46
CA LEU A 32 3.42 -1.62 -3.09
C LEU A 32 2.61 -2.77 -3.65
N THR A 33 3.24 -3.61 -4.47
CA THR A 33 2.66 -4.87 -4.95
C THR A 33 3.27 -6.03 -4.16
N PHE A 34 2.42 -6.92 -3.67
CA PHE A 34 2.81 -8.07 -2.85
C PHE A 34 1.83 -9.24 -3.04
N PRO A 35 2.28 -10.50 -2.90
CA PRO A 35 1.38 -11.64 -2.97
C PRO A 35 0.44 -11.68 -1.76
N PHE A 36 -0.83 -12.06 -1.96
CA PHE A 36 -1.80 -12.18 -0.85
C PHE A 36 -1.30 -13.08 0.29
N SER A 37 -0.54 -14.12 -0.06
CA SER A 37 0.02 -15.10 0.87
C SER A 37 1.01 -14.49 1.87
N ASP A 38 1.63 -13.34 1.57
CA ASP A 38 2.51 -12.66 2.51
C ASP A 38 1.77 -12.31 3.81
N PHE A 39 0.51 -11.91 3.71
CA PHE A 39 -0.29 -11.51 4.86
C PHE A 39 -1.33 -12.56 5.25
N GLY A 40 -1.09 -13.83 4.89
CA GLY A 40 -1.96 -14.95 5.24
C GLY A 40 -3.36 -14.85 4.62
N MET A 41 -3.47 -14.19 3.47
CA MET A 41 -4.72 -14.06 2.73
C MET A 41 -4.71 -15.00 1.51
N THR A 42 -5.89 -15.37 1.05
CA THR A 42 -6.09 -16.09 -0.21
C THR A 42 -6.79 -15.14 -1.20
N PRO A 43 -6.31 -15.04 -2.46
CA PRO A 43 -6.97 -14.20 -3.46
C PRO A 43 -8.45 -14.58 -3.62
N PRO A 44 -9.37 -13.60 -3.73
CA PRO A 44 -10.77 -13.89 -3.98
C PRO A 44 -10.98 -14.64 -5.31
N SER A 45 -11.97 -15.54 -5.34
CA SER A 45 -12.45 -16.17 -6.57
C SER A 45 -13.98 -16.12 -6.63
N ILE A 46 -14.53 -15.92 -7.83
CA ILE A 46 -15.98 -15.99 -8.07
C ILE A 46 -16.27 -17.32 -8.75
N ALA A 47 -17.04 -18.17 -8.04
CA ALA A 47 -17.54 -19.45 -8.52
C ALA A 47 -16.47 -20.39 -9.15
N GLY A 48 -15.21 -20.23 -8.78
CA GLY A 48 -14.09 -21.09 -9.20
C GLY A 48 -13.58 -20.88 -10.63
N PHE A 49 -14.06 -19.87 -11.37
CA PHE A 49 -13.65 -19.62 -12.76
C PHE A 49 -13.15 -18.20 -13.04
N VAL A 50 -13.46 -17.21 -12.21
CA VAL A 50 -12.79 -15.90 -12.22
C VAL A 50 -11.91 -15.80 -10.99
N GLN A 51 -10.61 -15.72 -11.20
CA GLN A 51 -9.61 -15.63 -10.14
C GLN A 51 -8.94 -14.25 -10.17
N VAL A 52 -8.92 -13.58 -9.02
CA VAL A 52 -8.08 -12.39 -8.82
C VAL A 52 -6.61 -12.83 -8.92
N GLN A 53 -5.76 -11.97 -9.50
CA GLN A 53 -4.32 -12.22 -9.55
C GLN A 53 -3.76 -12.45 -8.14
N ASP A 54 -2.70 -13.25 -8.01
CA ASP A 54 -2.12 -13.59 -6.70
C ASP A 54 -1.47 -12.38 -6.01
N ASP A 55 -1.16 -11.34 -6.79
CA ASP A 55 -0.62 -10.09 -6.28
C ASP A 55 -1.73 -9.07 -5.97
N ALA A 56 -1.65 -8.48 -4.80
CA ALA A 56 -2.39 -7.30 -4.40
C ALA A 56 -1.53 -6.04 -4.59
N THR A 57 -2.14 -4.92 -4.95
CA THR A 57 -1.48 -3.61 -4.98
C THR A 57 -2.13 -2.68 -3.94
N LEU A 58 -1.30 -2.20 -3.00
CA LEU A 58 -1.65 -1.11 -2.10
C LEU A 58 -1.20 0.21 -2.74
N GLU A 59 -2.16 1.09 -3.01
CA GLU A 59 -1.90 2.45 -3.47
C GLU A 59 -2.09 3.44 -2.31
N VAL A 60 -1.17 4.40 -2.20
CA VAL A 60 -1.19 5.42 -1.16
C VAL A 60 -1.08 6.80 -1.79
N LEU A 61 -1.99 7.69 -1.40
CA LEU A 61 -1.94 9.12 -1.66
C LEU A 61 -1.90 9.86 -0.31
N VAL A 62 -0.84 10.63 -0.09
CA VAL A 62 -0.68 11.44 1.13
C VAL A 62 -0.60 12.92 0.76
N SER A 63 -1.31 13.76 1.50
CA SER A 63 -1.16 15.22 1.45
C SER A 63 -0.81 15.72 2.85
N LEU A 64 0.38 16.29 3.00
CA LEU A 64 0.92 16.80 4.26
C LEU A 64 0.89 18.32 4.24
N ALA A 65 0.33 18.92 5.30
CA ALA A 65 0.46 20.34 5.59
C ALA A 65 1.36 20.52 6.81
N ARG A 66 2.12 21.62 6.84
CA ARG A 66 2.86 21.98 8.04
C ARG A 66 1.87 22.32 9.16
N SER A 67 1.94 21.61 10.27
CA SER A 67 1.33 22.07 11.52
C SER A 67 1.91 23.44 11.85
N GLY A 68 1.06 24.47 11.95
CA GLY A 68 1.48 25.81 12.37
C GLY A 68 2.28 25.77 13.68
N SER A 69 3.24 26.69 13.81
CA SER A 69 4.00 26.96 15.03
C SER A 69 3.19 27.83 15.99
#